data_AF-A0A2I0ERJ3-F1
#
_entry.id   AF-A0A2I0ERJ3-F1
#
_cell.length_a   1.000
_cell.length_b   1.000
_cell.length_c   1.000
_cell.angle_alpha   90.00
_cell.angle_beta   90.00
_cell.angle_gamma   90.00
#
_symmetry.space_group_name_H-M   'P 1'
#
loop_
_entity.id
_entity.type
_entity.pdbx_description
1 polymer ?
#
loop_
_entity_poly.entity_id
_entity_poly.type
_entity_poly.pdbx_seq_one_letter_code
_entity_poly.pdbx_strand_id
1 'polypeptide(L)' 'MKKISEKLIYYLVTFVIFFLLFKFVAWLENAYIPLNTQTQLISGIITIPAIVILSFILSSLLFRGLKESK' A
#
# COMPACT_ATOMS: atom_id res chain seq x y z
N MET A 1 25.62 -9.03 -1.96
CA MET A 1 24.48 -9.96 -1.85
C MET A 1 23.55 -9.62 -0.66
N LYS A 2 24.01 -9.51 0.59
CA LYS A 2 23.17 -9.15 1.76
C LYS A 2 22.33 -7.86 1.61
N LYS A 3 22.89 -6.79 1.03
CA LYS A 3 22.17 -5.52 0.80
C LYS A 3 21.13 -5.59 -0.33
N ILE A 4 21.34 -6.47 -1.30
CA ILE A 4 20.43 -6.65 -2.45
C ILE A 4 19.20 -7.45 -1.99
N SER A 5 19.41 -8.51 -1.20
CA SER A 5 18.32 -9.28 -0.59
C SER A 5 17.47 -8.43 0.34
N GLU A 6 18.06 -7.54 1.13
CA GLU A 6 17.31 -6.65 2.03
C GLU A 6 16.41 -5.67 1.26
N LYS A 7 16.92 -5.07 0.17
CA LYS A 7 16.09 -4.24 -0.72
C LYS A 7 14.95 -5.03 -1.36
N LEU A 8 15.21 -6.25 -1.81
CA LEU A 8 14.21 -7.08 -2.47
C LEU A 8 13.08 -7.45 -1.51
N ILE A 9 13.43 -7.82 -0.27
CA ILE A 9 12.44 -8.08 0.80
C ILE A 9 11.66 -6.80 1.14
N TYR A 10 12.31 -5.63 1.19
CA TYR A 10 11.62 -4.35 1.39
C TYR A 10 10.55 -4.08 0.33
N TYR A 11 10.88 -4.24 -0.95
CA TYR A 11 9.90 -4.06 -2.01
C TYR A 11 8.78 -5.11 -1.96
N LEU A 12 9.09 -6.36 -1.62
CA LEU A 12 8.11 -7.43 -1.49
C LEU A 12 7.12 -7.14 -0.35
N VAL A 13 7.61 -6.71 0.82
CA VAL A 13 6.77 -6.28 1.95
C VAL A 13 5.92 -5.06 1.57
N THR A 14 6.52 -4.07 0.91
CA THR A 14 5.80 -2.88 0.43
C THR A 14 4.67 -3.26 -0.52
N PHE A 15 4.91 -4.21 -1.42
CA PHE A 15 3.90 -4.71 -2.36
C PHE A 15 2.76 -5.46 -1.64
N VAL A 16 3.07 -6.26 -0.62
CA VAL A 16 2.05 -6.94 0.20
C VAL A 16 1.19 -5.92 0.95
N ILE A 17 1.81 -4.89 1.55
CA ILE A 17 1.09 -3.79 2.22
C ILE A 17 0.19 -3.05 1.24
N PHE A 18 0.71 -2.73 0.05
CA PHE A 18 -0.07 -2.11 -1.03
C PHE A 18 -1.30 -2.95 -1.38
N PHE A 19 -1.13 -4.24 -1.59
CA PHE A 19 -2.22 -5.13 -1.96
C PHE A 19 -3.30 -5.21 -0.87
N LEU A 20 -2.90 -5.26 0.40
CA LEU A 20 -3.82 -5.25 1.54
C LEU A 20 -4.61 -3.94 1.62
N LEU A 21 -3.93 -2.80 1.56
CA LEU A 21 -4.56 -1.48 1.58
C LEU A 21 -5.51 -1.30 0.39
N PHE A 22 -5.09 -1.72 -0.80
CA PHE A 22 -5.92 -1.66 -2.00
C PHE A 22 -7.20 -2.48 -1.87
N LYS A 23 -7.13 -3.71 -1.37
CA LYS A 23 -8.34 -4.52 -1.11
C LYS A 23 -9.25 -3.89 -0.06
N PHE A 24 -8.68 -3.33 1.00
CA PHE A 24 -9.46 -2.70 2.06
C PHE A 24 -10.21 -1.47 1.54
N VAL A 25 -9.54 -0.61 0.78
CA VAL A 25 -10.17 0.53 0.13
C VAL A 25 -11.22 0.08 -0.87
N ALA A 26 -10.93 -0.87 -1.75
CA ALA A 26 -11.91 -1.36 -2.73
C ALA A 26 -13.17 -1.92 -2.05
N TRP A 27 -13.01 -2.54 -0.87
CA TRP A 27 -14.13 -2.97 -0.05
C TRP A 27 -14.95 -1.80 0.50
N LEU A 28 -14.28 -0.75 1.03
CA LEU A 28 -14.94 0.49 1.46
C LEU A 28 -15.66 1.20 0.31
N GLU A 29 -15.03 1.31 -0.85
CA GLU A 29 -15.64 1.95 -2.02
C GLU A 29 -16.92 1.21 -2.44
N ASN A 30 -16.90 -0.12 -2.48
CA ASN A 30 -18.11 -0.90 -2.78
C ASN A 30 -19.22 -0.74 -1.73
N ALA A 31 -18.87 -0.46 -0.47
CA ALA A 31 -19.85 -0.29 0.61
C ALA A 31 -20.48 1.11 0.64
N TYR A 32 -19.72 2.15 0.28
CA TYR A 32 -20.11 3.55 0.50
C TYR A 32 -20.25 4.39 -0.77
N ILE A 33 -19.59 4.01 -1.88
CA ILE A 33 -19.62 4.76 -3.13
C ILE A 33 -20.61 4.08 -4.09
N PRO A 34 -21.58 4.83 -4.64
CA PRO A 34 -22.47 4.30 -5.67
C PRO A 34 -21.65 3.73 -6.84
N LEU A 35 -22.12 2.63 -7.43
CA LEU A 35 -21.57 1.99 -8.63
C LEU A 35 -21.77 2.88 -9.87
N ASN A 36 -21.17 4.07 -9.87
CA ASN A 36 -21.12 5.00 -10.98
C ASN A 36 -19.70 5.02 -11.54
N THR A 37 -19.56 4.67 -12.82
CA THR A 37 -18.28 4.49 -13.50
C THR A 37 -17.40 5.74 -13.45
N GLN A 38 -17.99 6.93 -13.55
CA GLN A 38 -17.23 8.19 -13.47
C GLN A 38 -16.65 8.43 -12.07
N THR A 39 -17.43 8.20 -11.03
CA THR A 39 -17.00 8.36 -9.63
C THR A 39 -15.91 7.37 -9.26
N GLN A 40 -16.02 6.12 -9.72
CA GLN A 40 -15.01 5.09 -9.49
C GLN A 40 -13.68 5.40 -10.18
N LEU A 41 -13.71 5.92 -11.41
CA LEU A 41 -12.49 6.33 -12.11
C LEU A 41 -11.77 7.47 -11.38
N ILE A 42 -12.51 8.49 -10.96
CA ILE A 42 -11.95 9.63 -10.20
C ILE A 42 -11.39 9.15 -8.86
N SER A 43 -12.13 8.30 -8.15
CA SER A 43 -11.69 7.72 -6.89
C SER A 43 -10.41 6.90 -7.07
N GLY A 44 -10.35 6.05 -8.11
CA GLY A 44 -9.15 5.27 -8.41
C GLY A 44 -7.91 6.14 -8.70
N ILE A 45 -8.08 7.23 -9.46
CA ILE A 45 -6.99 8.16 -9.79
C ILE A 45 -6.39 8.81 -8.53
N ILE A 46 -7.22 9.14 -7.54
CA ILE A 46 -6.76 9.78 -6.30
C ILE A 46 -6.23 8.74 -5.31
N THR A 47 -6.95 7.63 -5.19
CA THR A 47 -6.73 6.65 -4.13
C THR A 47 -5.53 5.74 -4.41
N ILE A 48 -5.28 5.37 -5.67
CA ILE A 48 -4.10 4.55 -6.01
C ILE A 48 -2.79 5.25 -5.61
N PRO A 49 -2.50 6.50 -6.01
CA PRO A 49 -1.30 7.22 -5.54
C PRO A 49 -1.22 7.33 -4.02
N ALA A 50 -2.34 7.60 -3.35
CA ALA A 50 -2.38 7.70 -1.90
C ALA A 50 -1.98 6.37 -1.24
N ILE A 51 -2.53 5.24 -1.70
CA ILE A 51 -2.20 3.91 -1.20
C ILE A 51 -0.73 3.58 -1.46
N VAL A 52 -0.18 3.94 -2.63
CA VAL A 52 1.25 3.74 -2.93
C VAL A 52 2.11 4.45 -1.90
N ILE A 53 1.86 5.75 -1.67
CA ILE A 53 2.63 6.55 -0.70
C ILE A 53 2.53 5.95 0.70
N LEU A 54 1.31 5.62 1.16
CA LEU A 54 1.06 4.97 2.44
C LEU A 54 1.82 3.64 2.57
N SER A 55 1.85 2.83 1.51
CA SER A 55 2.54 1.54 1.52
C SER A 55 4.03 1.68 1.75
N PHE A 56 4.68 2.68 1.12
CA PHE A 56 6.08 2.98 1.35
C PHE A 56 6.34 3.49 2.76
N ILE A 57 5.47 4.36 3.30
CA ILE A 57 5.59 4.87 4.67
C ILE A 57 5.47 3.72 5.68
N LEU A 58 4.43 2.88 5.58
CA LEU A 58 4.23 1.75 6.48
C LEU A 58 5.39 0.77 6.40
N SER A 59 5.85 0.43 5.19
CA SER A 59 7.00 -0.47 5.01
C SER A 59 8.26 0.12 5.65
N SER A 60 8.53 1.40 5.45
CA SER A 60 9.67 2.10 6.07
C SER A 60 9.61 2.05 7.61
N LEU A 61 8.43 2.29 8.19
CA LEU A 61 8.22 2.20 9.64
C LEU A 61 8.45 0.78 10.17
N LEU A 62 7.94 -0.23 9.45
CA LEU A 62 8.11 -1.65 9.80
C LEU A 62 9.59 -2.04 9.83
N PHE A 63 10.34 -1.68 8.79
CA PHE A 63 11.77 -1.97 8.71
C PHE A 63 12.60 -1.16 9.71
N ARG A 64 12.19 0.07 10.03
CA ARG A 64 12.83 0.88 11.08
C ARG A 64 12.64 0.24 12.45
N GLY A 65 11.42 -0.17 12.79
CA GLY A 65 11.14 -0.87 14.05
C GLY A 65 11.92 -2.19 14.18
N LEU A 66 12.04 -2.95 13.10
CA LEU A 66 12.85 -4.19 13.08
C LEU A 66 14.35 -3.93 13.28
N LYS A 67 14.86 -2.75 12.92
CA LYS A 67 16.26 -2.36 13.14
C LYS A 67 16.51 -1.83 14.55
N GLU A 68 15.55 -1.12 15.14
CA GLU A 68 15.63 -0.62 16.51
C GLU A 68 15.45 -1.74 17.55
N SER A 69 14.75 -2.83 17.17
CA SER A 69 14.55 -4.01 18.03
C SER A 69 15.75 -4.96 18.10
N LYS A 70 16.84 -4.70 17.36
CA LYS A 70 17.98 -5.62 17.17
C LYS A 70 19.26 -5.05 17.75
#